data_AF-A0A0M4I639-F1
#
_entry.id   AF-A0A0M4I639-F1
#
_cell.length_a   1.000
_cell.length_b   1.000
_cell.length_c   1.000
_cell.angle_alpha   90.00
_cell.angle_beta   90.00
_cell.angle_gamma   90.00
#
_symmetry.space_group_name_H-M   'P 1'
#
loop_
_entity.id
_entity.type
_entity.pdbx_description
1 polymer ?
#
loop_
_entity_poly.entity_id
_entity_poly.type
_entity_poly.pdbx_seq_one_letter_code
_entity_poly.pdbx_strand_id
1 'polypeptide(L)'
;MKVSGFTFVRNAVLYDYPVVESIQSLLPLCDEVVVAVGNSSDDTLGLIRSINSPKIRIIETTWDDSLREGGKVLAVETDKALAAIAPDADWAIYLQADEVLHEQDYPAIRAGMQRWVSDKQVDGLLLKYRHFYGSYDYLGDAPRWYRREIRIVRPGAGIYSYRDAQGFRKNQDEKLRVKLLDATVHHYGYVKAPAAMQRKQETFGKLWHSDEWMAEHVVPATEFDYSQVDSLQRYTGTHPQVMLARIKTQNWQYEHDMSRNRYRRKDQLKHLVEKLTGYRPGEYRNYKLV
;
A
#
# COMPACT_ATOMS: atom_id res chain seq x y z
N MET A 1 16.05 15.43 -13.04
CA MET A 1 14.77 15.17 -12.37
C MET A 1 15.10 14.73 -10.96
N LYS A 2 14.49 15.37 -9.94
CA LYS A 2 14.65 15.01 -8.53
C LYS A 2 13.44 14.22 -8.05
N VAL A 3 13.65 13.13 -7.33
CA VAL A 3 12.60 12.23 -6.86
C VAL A 3 12.70 12.05 -5.35
N SER A 4 11.63 12.38 -4.63
CA SER A 4 11.52 12.10 -3.20
C SER A 4 10.65 10.85 -2.97
N GLY A 5 11.09 9.93 -2.14
CA GLY A 5 10.24 8.89 -1.57
C GLY A 5 9.61 9.38 -0.28
N PHE A 6 8.42 8.89 0.06
CA PHE A 6 7.86 9.13 1.38
C PHE A 6 6.95 7.99 1.84
N THR A 7 6.89 7.80 3.14
CA THR A 7 6.06 6.79 3.79
C THR A 7 5.84 7.18 5.25
N PHE A 8 4.88 6.53 5.91
CA PHE A 8 4.65 6.68 7.34
C PHE A 8 4.51 5.31 7.98
N VAL A 9 4.86 5.21 9.28
CA VAL A 9 4.75 3.95 10.01
C VAL A 9 4.59 4.18 11.50
N ARG A 10 3.84 3.29 12.15
CA ARG A 10 3.73 3.17 13.61
C ARG A 10 3.62 1.69 13.97
N ASN A 11 4.31 1.26 15.02
CA ASN A 11 4.25 -0.11 15.54
C ASN A 11 4.58 -1.21 14.50
N ALA A 12 5.64 -0.99 13.71
CA ALA A 12 6.09 -1.89 12.66
C ALA A 12 6.49 -3.27 13.16
N VAL A 13 7.13 -3.34 14.32
CA VAL A 13 7.62 -4.60 14.90
C VAL A 13 6.43 -5.40 15.44
N LEU A 14 5.55 -4.73 16.18
CA LEU A 14 4.38 -5.33 16.82
C LEU A 14 3.41 -5.94 15.79
N TYR A 15 3.17 -5.22 14.68
CA TYR A 15 2.25 -5.63 13.63
C TYR A 15 2.91 -6.35 12.45
N ASP A 16 4.22 -6.60 12.54
CA ASP A 16 5.00 -7.29 11.52
C ASP A 16 4.80 -6.69 10.11
N TYR A 17 4.94 -5.36 10.01
CA TYR A 17 4.93 -4.68 8.71
C TYR A 17 6.29 -4.90 8.00
N PRO A 18 6.31 -5.24 6.70
CA PRO A 18 7.54 -5.33 5.92
C PRO A 18 8.05 -3.93 5.52
N VAL A 19 8.16 -3.03 6.50
CA VAL A 19 8.48 -1.61 6.27
C VAL A 19 9.93 -1.41 5.83
N VAL A 20 10.84 -2.26 6.30
CA VAL A 20 12.24 -2.25 5.87
C VAL A 20 12.33 -2.57 4.38
N GLU A 21 11.64 -3.62 3.95
CA GLU A 21 11.58 -4.06 2.56
C GLU A 21 10.87 -3.02 1.68
N SER A 22 9.80 -2.40 2.17
CA SER A 22 9.11 -1.29 1.52
C SER A 22 10.05 -0.13 1.23
N ILE A 23 10.74 0.39 2.27
CA ILE A 23 11.69 1.50 2.15
C ILE A 23 12.88 1.12 1.26
N GLN A 24 13.43 -0.07 1.43
CA GLN A 24 14.54 -0.56 0.59
C GLN A 24 14.13 -0.65 -0.89
N SER A 25 12.88 -0.97 -1.19
CA SER A 25 12.39 -0.97 -2.58
C SER A 25 12.20 0.43 -3.18
N LEU A 26 12.06 1.47 -2.35
CA LEU A 26 12.00 2.87 -2.77
C LEU A 26 13.39 3.47 -3.02
N LEU A 27 14.37 3.15 -2.17
CA LEU A 27 15.70 3.76 -2.16
C LEU A 27 16.41 3.84 -3.53
N PRO A 28 16.31 2.84 -4.42
CA PRO A 28 16.91 2.94 -5.74
C PRO A 28 16.31 4.08 -6.55
N LEU A 29 14.99 4.30 -6.49
CA LEU A 29 14.26 5.24 -7.34
C LEU A 29 14.35 6.70 -6.89
N CYS A 30 14.76 6.95 -5.64
CA CYS A 30 14.69 8.27 -5.02
C CYS A 30 16.07 8.88 -4.72
N ASP A 31 16.11 10.20 -4.64
CA ASP A 31 17.25 10.99 -4.16
C ASP A 31 17.23 11.14 -2.63
N GLU A 32 16.03 11.23 -2.04
CA GLU A 32 15.78 11.13 -0.60
C GLU A 32 14.53 10.28 -0.32
N VAL A 33 14.40 9.76 0.89
CA VAL A 33 13.19 9.08 1.38
C VAL A 33 12.82 9.64 2.75
N VAL A 34 11.68 10.31 2.86
CA VAL A 34 11.15 10.81 4.12
C VAL A 34 10.31 9.73 4.80
N VAL A 35 10.63 9.40 6.05
CA VAL A 35 9.89 8.40 6.83
C VAL A 35 9.28 9.09 8.05
N ALA A 36 7.95 9.25 8.06
CA ALA A 36 7.22 9.72 9.24
C ALA A 36 7.02 8.56 10.22
N VAL A 37 7.80 8.55 11.30
CA VAL A 37 7.74 7.54 12.35
C VAL A 37 6.84 8.05 13.46
N GLY A 38 5.65 7.48 13.55
CA GLY A 38 4.68 7.76 14.60
C GLY A 38 5.15 7.29 15.97
N ASN A 39 4.65 7.92 17.02
CA ASN A 39 4.80 7.50 18.41
C ASN A 39 4.42 6.01 18.56
N SER A 40 5.44 5.15 18.68
CA SER A 40 5.30 3.69 18.69
C SER A 40 5.53 3.14 20.10
N SER A 41 4.88 2.02 20.42
CA SER A 41 5.08 1.26 21.67
C SER A 41 6.15 0.15 21.53
N ASP A 42 6.77 0.06 20.37
CA ASP A 42 7.84 -0.88 20.03
C ASP A 42 9.06 -0.15 19.46
N ASP A 43 10.10 -0.89 19.07
CA ASP A 43 11.32 -0.31 18.50
C ASP A 43 11.21 0.01 16.99
N THR A 44 10.07 0.54 16.53
CA THR A 44 9.91 0.97 15.13
C THR A 44 10.97 2.00 14.74
N LEU A 45 11.29 2.95 15.61
CA LEU A 45 12.30 3.97 15.32
C LEU A 45 13.70 3.36 15.15
N GLY A 46 14.10 2.45 16.03
CA GLY A 46 15.35 1.69 15.89
C GLY A 46 15.37 0.85 14.62
N LEU A 47 14.25 0.19 14.29
CA LEU A 47 14.10 -0.57 13.05
C LEU A 47 14.35 0.30 11.81
N ILE A 48 13.73 1.48 11.71
CA ILE A 48 13.95 2.38 10.55
C ILE A 48 15.40 2.90 10.51
N ARG A 49 15.99 3.25 11.67
CA ARG A 49 17.40 3.67 11.75
C ARG A 49 18.36 2.57 11.28
N SER A 50 18.02 1.30 11.52
CA SER A 50 18.85 0.16 11.14
C SER A 50 19.03 -0.01 9.62
N ILE A 51 18.16 0.59 8.79
CA ILE A 51 18.29 0.57 7.32
C ILE A 51 19.58 1.28 6.88
N ASN A 52 20.07 2.24 7.68
CA ASN A 52 21.38 2.88 7.54
C ASN A 52 21.68 3.40 6.12
N SER A 53 20.72 4.10 5.53
CA SER A 53 20.88 4.75 4.22
C SER A 53 21.00 6.27 4.37
N PRO A 54 21.98 6.92 3.74
CA PRO A 54 22.13 8.37 3.81
C PRO A 54 20.99 9.13 3.10
N LYS A 55 20.18 8.43 2.30
CA LYS A 55 19.00 9.00 1.63
C LYS A 55 17.79 9.09 2.57
N ILE A 56 17.79 8.39 3.70
CA ILE A 56 16.64 8.36 4.60
C ILE A 56 16.69 9.57 5.52
N ARG A 57 15.58 10.32 5.55
CA ARG A 57 15.34 11.36 6.54
C ARG A 57 14.13 10.97 7.38
N ILE A 58 14.37 10.71 8.65
CA ILE A 58 13.31 10.36 9.61
C ILE A 58 12.73 11.65 10.18
N ILE A 59 11.40 11.73 10.22
CA ILE A 59 10.68 12.71 11.03
C ILE A 59 9.85 11.95 12.07
N GLU A 60 9.94 12.34 13.33
CA GLU A 60 9.14 11.74 14.39
C GLU A 60 7.81 12.48 14.47
N THR A 61 6.69 11.76 14.48
CA THR A 61 5.34 12.33 14.49
C THR A 61 4.51 11.79 15.65
N THR A 62 3.54 12.58 16.10
CA THR A 62 2.49 12.10 17.01
C THR A 62 1.20 11.93 16.22
N TRP A 63 0.65 10.71 16.25
CA TRP A 63 -0.64 10.41 15.63
C TRP A 63 -1.76 10.97 16.50
N ASP A 64 -2.75 11.59 15.85
CA ASP A 64 -3.97 12.00 16.53
C ASP A 64 -4.92 10.81 16.63
N ASP A 65 -4.90 10.12 17.77
CA ASP A 65 -5.71 8.93 18.03
C ASP A 65 -7.22 9.22 18.16
N SER A 66 -7.64 10.49 18.08
CA SER A 66 -9.06 10.86 17.97
C SER A 66 -9.59 10.72 16.54
N LEU A 67 -8.73 10.71 15.52
CA LEU A 67 -9.08 10.60 14.10
C LEU A 67 -9.33 9.14 13.66
N ARG A 68 -10.25 8.46 14.33
CA ARG A 68 -10.54 7.02 14.14
C ARG A 68 -11.53 6.70 13.02
N GLU A 69 -12.14 7.70 12.40
CA GLU A 69 -13.18 7.45 11.40
C GLU A 69 -12.56 7.28 10.00
N GLY A 70 -12.82 6.14 9.36
CA GLY A 70 -12.45 5.88 7.97
C GLY A 70 -10.96 5.95 7.64
N GLY A 71 -10.08 5.67 8.61
CA GLY A 71 -8.62 5.72 8.42
C GLY A 71 -8.04 7.12 8.25
N LYS A 72 -8.77 8.19 8.64
CA LYS A 72 -8.34 9.59 8.45
C LYS A 72 -6.97 9.91 9.04
N VAL A 73 -6.61 9.30 10.17
CA VAL A 73 -5.26 9.45 10.75
C VAL A 73 -4.17 9.04 9.76
N LEU A 74 -4.39 8.01 8.94
CA LEU A 74 -3.41 7.53 7.96
C LEU A 74 -3.16 8.57 6.87
N ALA A 75 -4.21 9.25 6.39
CA ALA A 75 -4.06 10.35 5.44
C ALA A 75 -3.28 11.52 6.06
N VAL A 76 -3.57 11.89 7.30
CA VAL A 76 -2.84 12.96 8.00
C VAL A 76 -1.35 12.65 8.13
N GLU A 77 -0.99 11.41 8.48
CA GLU A 77 0.42 11.01 8.59
C GLU A 77 1.12 10.93 7.23
N THR A 78 0.38 10.54 6.19
CA THR A 78 0.86 10.61 4.80
C THR A 78 1.14 12.05 4.40
N ASP A 79 0.25 12.97 4.74
CA ASP A 79 0.39 14.40 4.43
C ASP A 79 1.55 15.05 5.19
N LYS A 80 1.79 14.65 6.45
CA LYS A 80 2.98 15.07 7.21
C LYS A 80 4.27 14.64 6.50
N ALA A 81 4.33 13.39 6.04
CA ALA A 81 5.49 12.89 5.30
C ALA A 81 5.65 13.60 3.93
N LEU A 82 4.55 13.79 3.20
CA LEU A 82 4.53 14.49 1.92
C LEU A 82 4.97 15.96 2.05
N ALA A 83 4.50 16.67 3.08
CA ALA A 83 4.86 18.07 3.32
C ALA A 83 6.35 18.23 3.70
N ALA A 84 6.97 17.18 4.23
CA ALA A 84 8.35 17.20 4.68
C ALA A 84 9.35 16.88 3.58
N ILE A 85 8.96 16.44 2.38
CA ILE A 85 9.89 16.15 1.28
C ILE A 85 10.60 17.42 0.78
N ALA A 86 11.63 17.23 -0.03
CA ALA A 86 12.38 18.31 -0.67
C ALA A 86 11.45 19.17 -1.56
N PRO A 87 11.43 20.51 -1.37
CA PRO A 87 10.51 21.39 -2.06
C PRO A 87 10.79 21.52 -3.57
N ASP A 88 12.00 21.15 -4.00
CA ASP A 88 12.46 21.11 -5.38
C ASP A 88 12.30 19.71 -6.03
N ALA A 89 11.60 18.76 -5.39
CA ALA A 89 11.31 17.46 -5.98
C ALA A 89 10.36 17.60 -7.20
N ASP A 90 10.68 16.92 -8.29
CA ASP A 90 9.84 16.86 -9.48
C ASP A 90 8.70 15.84 -9.33
N TRP A 91 8.98 14.74 -8.62
CA TRP A 91 8.07 13.64 -8.30
C TRP A 91 8.23 13.19 -6.85
N ALA A 92 7.12 12.75 -6.27
CA ALA A 92 7.07 12.12 -4.95
C ALA A 92 6.50 10.71 -5.07
N ILE A 93 7.26 9.69 -4.68
CA ILE A 93 6.83 8.28 -4.66
C ILE A 93 6.37 7.92 -3.24
N TYR A 94 5.15 7.42 -3.13
CA TYR A 94 4.56 6.96 -1.87
C TYR A 94 4.45 5.44 -1.87
N LEU A 95 4.70 4.79 -0.74
CA LEU A 95 4.31 3.42 -0.45
C LEU A 95 3.82 3.30 0.99
N GLN A 96 2.79 2.48 1.21
CA GLN A 96 2.42 2.03 2.55
C GLN A 96 3.46 1.03 3.10
N ALA A 97 3.51 0.87 4.42
CA ALA A 97 4.49 0.03 5.11
C ALA A 97 4.41 -1.47 4.73
N ASP A 98 3.35 -1.90 4.06
CA ASP A 98 3.14 -3.25 3.52
C ASP A 98 3.14 -3.32 1.98
N GLU A 99 3.58 -2.25 1.31
CA GLU A 99 3.72 -2.17 -0.15
C GLU A 99 5.18 -2.16 -0.57
N VAL A 100 5.51 -2.94 -1.59
CA VAL A 100 6.88 -3.11 -2.08
C VAL A 100 6.90 -3.04 -3.61
N LEU A 101 7.89 -2.35 -4.16
CA LEU A 101 8.14 -2.32 -5.61
C LEU A 101 9.09 -3.45 -6.00
N HIS A 102 8.80 -4.11 -7.13
CA HIS A 102 9.71 -5.10 -7.70
C HIS A 102 10.78 -4.39 -8.55
N GLU A 103 12.05 -4.75 -8.36
CA GLU A 103 13.21 -4.20 -9.06
C GLU A 103 13.13 -4.31 -10.59
N GLN A 104 12.41 -5.30 -11.12
CA GLN A 104 12.16 -5.45 -12.56
C GLN A 104 11.36 -4.26 -13.15
N ASP A 105 10.55 -3.59 -12.31
CA ASP A 105 9.69 -2.49 -12.73
C ASP A 105 10.40 -1.12 -12.61
N TYR A 106 11.59 -1.05 -11.99
CA TYR A 106 12.33 0.20 -11.84
C TYR A 106 12.61 0.92 -13.16
N PRO A 107 13.02 0.23 -14.26
CA PRO A 107 13.22 0.88 -15.55
C PRO A 107 11.93 1.54 -16.07
N ALA A 108 10.79 0.85 -15.97
CA ALA A 108 9.50 1.37 -16.43
C ALA A 108 9.04 2.58 -15.58
N ILE A 109 9.25 2.52 -14.27
CA ILE A 109 8.94 3.63 -13.35
C ILE A 109 9.78 4.86 -13.69
N ARG A 110 11.11 4.71 -13.84
CA ARG A 110 12.01 5.82 -14.20
C ARG A 110 11.66 6.41 -15.56
N ALA A 111 11.45 5.56 -16.57
CA ALA A 111 11.07 6.01 -17.90
C ALA A 111 9.74 6.76 -17.89
N GLY A 112 8.76 6.29 -17.11
CA GLY A 112 7.47 6.97 -16.90
C GLY A 112 7.63 8.35 -16.27
N MET A 113 8.37 8.46 -15.17
CA MET A 113 8.65 9.73 -14.50
C MET A 113 9.38 10.70 -15.44
N GLN A 114 10.43 10.25 -16.13
CA GLN A 114 11.21 11.07 -17.05
C GLN A 114 10.39 11.55 -18.24
N ARG A 115 9.49 10.71 -18.78
CA ARG A 115 8.63 11.06 -19.92
C ARG A 115 7.64 12.16 -19.59
N TRP A 116 7.09 12.16 -18.37
CA TRP A 116 5.97 13.05 -17.98
C TRP A 116 6.40 14.20 -17.06
N VAL A 117 7.68 14.31 -16.72
CA VAL A 117 8.17 15.35 -15.80
C VAL A 117 7.89 16.78 -16.28
N SER A 118 8.02 17.01 -17.59
CA SER A 118 7.81 18.31 -18.23
C SER A 118 6.33 18.62 -18.51
N ASP A 119 5.47 17.61 -18.60
CA ASP A 119 4.04 17.79 -18.83
C ASP A 119 3.31 18.09 -17.51
N LYS A 120 3.09 19.38 -17.26
CA LYS A 120 2.41 19.86 -16.06
C LYS A 120 0.91 19.55 -16.01
N GLN A 121 0.32 19.00 -17.09
CA GLN A 121 -1.05 18.50 -17.06
C GLN A 121 -1.16 17.09 -16.44
N VAL A 122 -0.04 16.39 -16.25
CA VAL A 122 0.02 15.11 -15.55
C VAL A 122 0.31 15.37 -14.07
N ASP A 123 -0.67 15.06 -13.23
CA ASP A 123 -0.62 15.23 -11.78
C ASP A 123 0.08 14.06 -11.07
N GLY A 124 0.06 12.87 -11.67
CA GLY A 124 0.61 11.66 -11.06
C GLY A 124 0.74 10.47 -12.01
N LEU A 125 1.38 9.41 -11.52
CA LEU A 125 1.53 8.16 -12.25
C LEU A 125 0.83 7.03 -11.48
N LEU A 126 0.08 6.25 -12.24
CA LEU A 126 -0.77 5.18 -11.76
C LEU A 126 -0.03 3.85 -11.92
N LEU A 127 -0.03 3.05 -10.87
CA LEU A 127 0.62 1.74 -10.81
C LEU A 127 -0.43 0.64 -10.69
N LYS A 128 -0.12 -0.55 -11.20
CA LYS A 128 -0.94 -1.75 -11.02
C LYS A 128 -0.74 -2.32 -9.61
N TYR A 129 -1.67 -3.14 -9.14
CA TYR A 129 -1.63 -3.76 -7.82
C TYR A 129 -1.77 -5.27 -7.89
N ARG A 130 -1.04 -5.94 -7.00
CA ARG A 130 -1.25 -7.33 -6.62
C ARG A 130 -1.35 -7.41 -5.11
N HIS A 131 -2.46 -7.97 -4.63
CA HIS A 131 -2.74 -8.12 -3.20
C HIS A 131 -2.47 -9.55 -2.78
N PHE A 132 -1.46 -9.76 -1.94
CA PHE A 132 -1.17 -11.08 -1.39
C PHE A 132 -2.05 -11.36 -0.17
N TYR A 133 -2.41 -12.62 0.04
CA TYR A 133 -3.35 -13.02 1.08
C TYR A 133 -3.00 -14.39 1.69
N GLY A 134 -2.92 -14.47 3.02
CA GLY A 134 -2.66 -15.71 3.77
C GLY A 134 -1.21 -16.18 3.71
N SER A 135 -0.64 -16.31 2.51
CA SER A 135 0.78 -16.52 2.27
C SER A 135 1.30 -15.64 1.13
N TYR A 136 2.61 -15.72 0.86
CA TYR A 136 3.22 -15.08 -0.30
C TYR A 136 2.83 -15.74 -1.64
N ASP A 137 2.14 -16.88 -1.62
CA ASP A 137 1.83 -17.67 -2.82
C ASP A 137 0.45 -17.37 -3.42
N TYR A 138 -0.39 -16.60 -2.75
CA TYR A 138 -1.77 -16.37 -3.19
C TYR A 138 -2.08 -14.89 -3.34
N LEU A 139 -2.74 -14.56 -4.45
CA LEU A 139 -3.28 -13.24 -4.71
C LEU A 139 -4.80 -13.23 -4.53
N GLY A 140 -5.33 -12.13 -3.99
CA GLY A 140 -6.75 -11.82 -4.01
C GLY A 140 -7.26 -11.68 -5.44
N ASP A 141 -8.27 -12.48 -5.82
CA ASP A 141 -8.84 -12.47 -7.18
C ASP A 141 -10.23 -11.81 -7.23
N ALA A 142 -10.89 -11.62 -6.09
CA ALA A 142 -12.23 -11.04 -6.04
C ALA A 142 -12.29 -9.58 -6.57
N PRO A 143 -13.41 -9.12 -7.18
CA PRO A 143 -13.53 -7.77 -7.74
C PRO A 143 -13.40 -6.63 -6.73
N ARG A 144 -13.50 -6.92 -5.43
CA ARG A 144 -13.31 -5.96 -4.33
C ARG A 144 -11.87 -5.48 -4.19
N TRP A 145 -10.91 -6.28 -4.65
CA TRP A 145 -9.49 -5.90 -4.65
C TRP A 145 -9.26 -4.87 -5.76
N TYR A 146 -8.83 -3.67 -5.38
CA TYR A 146 -8.48 -2.64 -6.35
C TYR A 146 -7.25 -3.08 -7.13
N ARG A 147 -7.18 -2.78 -8.43
CA ARG A 147 -6.08 -3.24 -9.28
C ARG A 147 -5.08 -2.15 -9.65
N ARG A 148 -5.36 -0.90 -9.27
CA ARG A 148 -4.54 0.26 -9.62
C ARG A 148 -4.66 1.35 -8.58
N GLU A 149 -3.53 1.95 -8.19
CA GLU A 149 -3.53 3.17 -7.39
C GLU A 149 -2.43 4.15 -7.76
N ILE A 150 -2.66 5.41 -7.38
CA ILE A 150 -1.70 6.50 -7.56
C ILE A 150 -0.63 6.36 -6.49
N ARG A 151 0.61 6.12 -6.90
CA ARG A 151 1.77 6.01 -5.98
C ARG A 151 2.91 6.93 -6.35
N ILE A 152 2.77 7.70 -7.42
CA ILE A 152 3.70 8.77 -7.76
C ILE A 152 2.87 10.02 -8.04
N VAL A 153 3.19 11.10 -7.34
CA VAL A 153 2.46 12.38 -7.44
C VAL A 153 3.42 13.53 -7.67
N ARG A 154 2.94 14.59 -8.31
CA ARG A 154 3.69 15.83 -8.47
C ARG A 154 3.56 16.68 -7.19
N PRO A 155 4.62 16.84 -6.39
CA PRO A 155 4.50 17.56 -5.13
C PRO A 155 4.19 19.05 -5.36
N GLY A 156 3.64 19.72 -4.33
CA GLY A 156 3.35 21.15 -4.34
C GLY A 156 2.12 21.59 -5.17
N ALA A 157 1.44 20.69 -5.87
CA ALA A 157 0.28 21.01 -6.72
C ALA A 157 -1.07 20.96 -5.98
N GLY A 158 -1.10 21.32 -4.70
CA GLY A 158 -2.29 21.21 -3.84
C GLY A 158 -2.75 19.76 -3.62
N ILE A 159 -1.85 18.78 -3.82
CA ILE A 159 -2.10 17.35 -3.68
C ILE A 159 -2.05 16.97 -2.20
N TYR A 160 -3.01 16.14 -1.78
CA TYR A 160 -3.10 15.59 -0.43
C TYR A 160 -3.60 14.15 -0.46
N SER A 161 -3.33 13.43 0.62
CA SER A 161 -3.71 12.03 0.82
C SER A 161 -5.22 11.89 1.00
N TYR A 162 -5.82 10.90 0.34
CA TYR A 162 -7.26 10.71 0.30
C TYR A 162 -7.68 9.45 1.05
N ARG A 163 -8.70 9.59 1.91
CA ARG A 163 -9.28 8.54 2.76
C ARG A 163 -8.24 7.92 3.70
N ASP A 164 -8.04 6.62 3.62
CA ASP A 164 -7.12 5.80 4.41
C ASP A 164 -5.70 5.78 3.84
N ALA A 165 -5.30 6.88 3.21
CA ALA A 165 -4.10 6.98 2.42
C ALA A 165 -4.00 5.97 1.26
N GLN A 166 -5.14 5.51 0.74
CA GLN A 166 -5.19 4.64 -0.43
C GLN A 166 -4.73 5.34 -1.71
N GLY A 167 -4.96 6.65 -1.83
CA GLY A 167 -4.59 7.43 -3.02
C GLY A 167 -4.56 8.92 -2.72
N PHE A 168 -4.66 9.76 -3.76
CA PHE A 168 -4.50 11.20 -3.63
C PHE A 168 -5.63 11.97 -4.30
N ARG A 169 -5.90 13.18 -3.80
CA ARG A 169 -6.76 14.21 -4.40
C ARG A 169 -6.01 15.52 -4.46
N LYS A 170 -6.54 16.50 -5.19
CA LYS A 170 -5.96 17.85 -5.24
C LYS A 170 -7.02 18.93 -5.05
N ASN A 171 -6.61 20.09 -4.54
CA ASN A 171 -7.47 21.26 -4.33
C ASN A 171 -8.74 20.89 -3.55
N GLN A 172 -9.92 21.19 -4.11
CA GLN A 172 -11.23 20.90 -3.53
C GLN A 172 -11.75 19.53 -4.02
N ASP A 173 -11.15 18.45 -3.51
CA ASP A 173 -11.52 17.05 -3.83
C ASP A 173 -11.45 16.68 -5.33
N GLU A 174 -10.55 17.28 -6.09
CA GLU A 174 -10.40 16.95 -7.51
C GLU A 174 -9.61 15.65 -7.71
N LYS A 175 -10.09 14.80 -8.63
CA LYS A 175 -9.35 13.62 -9.10
C LYS A 175 -8.12 14.04 -9.90
N LEU A 176 -6.98 13.43 -9.61
CA LEU A 176 -5.73 13.64 -10.36
C LEU A 176 -5.84 13.10 -11.79
N ARG A 177 -5.21 13.81 -12.72
CA ARG A 177 -4.96 13.38 -14.10
C ARG A 177 -3.68 12.54 -14.13
N VAL A 178 -3.79 11.27 -14.48
CA VAL A 178 -2.70 10.31 -14.31
C VAL A 178 -2.38 9.52 -15.57
N LYS A 179 -1.12 9.08 -15.66
CA LYS A 179 -0.63 8.15 -16.68
C LYS A 179 -0.39 6.78 -16.07
N LEU A 180 -0.94 5.73 -16.68
CA LEU A 180 -0.68 4.34 -16.27
C LEU A 180 0.71 3.91 -16.69
N LEU A 181 1.48 3.37 -15.74
CA LEU A 181 2.78 2.76 -16.01
C LEU A 181 2.65 1.24 -16.10
N ASP A 182 3.58 0.62 -16.82
CA ASP A 182 3.75 -0.83 -16.79
C ASP A 182 4.64 -1.23 -15.62
N ALA A 183 4.09 -1.07 -14.42
CA ALA A 183 4.74 -1.39 -13.16
C ALA A 183 3.68 -1.77 -12.12
N THR A 184 4.04 -2.63 -11.18
CA THR A 184 3.12 -3.26 -10.24
C THR A 184 3.63 -3.18 -8.80
N VAL A 185 2.79 -2.65 -7.92
CA VAL A 185 3.02 -2.70 -6.47
C VAL A 185 2.61 -4.07 -5.94
N HIS A 186 3.50 -4.68 -5.17
CA HIS A 186 3.24 -5.90 -4.42
C HIS A 186 2.78 -5.50 -3.01
N HIS A 187 1.51 -5.73 -2.71
CA HIS A 187 0.90 -5.35 -1.44
C HIS A 187 0.70 -6.59 -0.55
N TYR A 188 1.43 -6.66 0.56
CA TYR A 188 1.48 -7.78 1.52
C TYR A 188 0.61 -7.53 2.77
N GLY A 189 -0.46 -6.74 2.65
CA GLY A 189 -1.26 -6.29 3.79
C GLY A 189 -1.95 -7.40 4.58
N TYR A 190 -2.22 -8.54 3.93
CA TYR A 190 -2.87 -9.73 4.49
C TYR A 190 -1.94 -10.96 4.59
N VAL A 191 -0.62 -10.78 4.48
CA VAL A 191 0.34 -11.89 4.63
C VAL A 191 1.12 -11.71 5.94
N LYS A 192 0.65 -12.37 6.99
CA LYS A 192 1.21 -12.32 8.35
C LYS A 192 0.93 -13.65 9.05
N ALA A 193 1.71 -13.96 10.09
CA ALA A 193 1.35 -15.04 11.00
C ALA A 193 -0.07 -14.80 11.58
N PRO A 194 -0.91 -15.85 11.74
CA PRO A 194 -2.31 -15.67 12.16
C PRO A 194 -2.49 -14.84 13.43
N ALA A 195 -1.64 -15.04 14.45
CA ALA A 195 -1.66 -14.25 15.69
C ALA A 195 -1.23 -12.77 15.48
N ALA A 196 -0.33 -12.48 14.53
CA ALA A 196 0.03 -11.10 14.18
C ALA A 196 -1.08 -10.42 13.37
N MET A 197 -1.73 -11.15 12.45
CA MET A 197 -2.87 -10.65 11.70
C MET A 197 -4.06 -10.34 12.60
N GLN A 198 -4.34 -11.18 13.59
CA GLN A 198 -5.39 -10.96 14.58
C GLN A 198 -5.14 -9.67 15.39
N ARG A 199 -3.93 -9.51 15.95
CA ARG A 199 -3.54 -8.28 16.66
C ARG A 199 -3.66 -7.04 15.78
N LYS A 200 -3.28 -7.14 14.50
CA LYS A 200 -3.49 -6.08 13.51
C LYS A 200 -4.98 -5.79 13.34
N GLN A 201 -5.83 -6.80 13.15
CA GLN A 201 -7.27 -6.57 12.94
C GLN A 201 -7.94 -5.92 14.15
N GLU A 202 -7.63 -6.37 15.37
CA GLU A 202 -8.17 -5.82 16.62
C GLU A 202 -7.78 -4.35 16.84
N THR A 203 -6.58 -3.95 16.39
CA THR A 203 -6.11 -2.58 16.57
C THR A 203 -6.43 -1.68 15.39
N PHE A 204 -6.23 -2.18 14.17
CA PHE A 204 -6.50 -1.45 12.94
C PHE A 204 -8.00 -1.26 12.73
N GLY A 205 -8.85 -2.22 13.12
CA GLY A 205 -10.30 -2.05 13.10
C GLY A 205 -10.78 -0.84 13.92
N LYS A 206 -10.11 -0.54 15.04
CA LYS A 206 -10.38 0.67 15.85
C LYS A 206 -10.03 1.99 15.16
N LEU A 207 -9.25 1.95 14.07
CA LEU A 207 -8.95 3.11 13.22
C LEU A 207 -9.98 3.31 12.09
N TRP A 208 -10.98 2.42 12.03
CA TRP A 208 -12.02 2.41 10.99
C TRP A 208 -13.44 2.38 11.55
N HIS A 209 -13.61 1.81 12.74
CA HIS A 209 -14.90 1.51 13.35
C HIS A 209 -14.91 1.89 14.84
N SER A 210 -16.10 2.20 15.36
CA SER A 210 -16.27 2.50 16.79
C SER A 210 -16.01 1.27 17.67
N ASP A 211 -15.78 1.48 18.96
CA ASP A 211 -15.50 0.39 19.90
C ASP A 211 -16.70 -0.58 20.01
N GLU A 212 -17.93 -0.08 19.86
CA GLU A 212 -19.16 -0.90 19.82
C GLU A 212 -19.21 -1.80 18.57
N TRP A 213 -18.88 -1.25 17.39
CA TRP A 213 -18.82 -2.04 16.16
C TRP A 213 -17.74 -3.12 16.25
N MET A 214 -16.58 -2.78 16.82
CA MET A 214 -15.49 -3.73 17.05
C MET A 214 -15.90 -4.87 17.97
N ALA A 215 -16.62 -4.59 19.06
CA ALA A 215 -17.11 -5.61 20.00
C ALA A 215 -18.11 -6.59 19.34
N GLU A 216 -18.88 -6.13 18.35
CA GLU A 216 -19.86 -6.95 17.64
C GLU A 216 -19.27 -7.72 16.44
N HIS A 217 -18.25 -7.18 15.78
CA HIS A 217 -17.78 -7.68 14.47
C HIS A 217 -16.37 -8.28 14.49
N VAL A 218 -15.57 -8.02 15.52
CA VAL A 218 -14.25 -8.63 15.69
C VAL A 218 -14.32 -9.58 16.87
N VAL A 219 -14.54 -10.86 16.55
CA VAL A 219 -14.53 -11.93 17.56
C VAL A 219 -13.13 -11.97 18.16
N PRO A 220 -12.98 -11.80 19.49
CA PRO A 220 -11.70 -12.01 20.16
C PRO A 220 -11.25 -13.44 19.91
N ALA A 221 -10.14 -13.60 19.20
CA ALA A 221 -9.57 -14.88 18.84
C ALA A 221 -8.07 -14.84 19.09
N THR A 222 -7.43 -16.00 19.23
CA THR A 222 -5.97 -16.07 19.33
C THR A 222 -5.31 -15.97 17.95
N GLU A 223 -6.03 -16.34 16.89
CA GLU A 223 -5.52 -16.43 15.52
C GLU A 223 -6.58 -15.98 14.51
N PHE A 224 -6.13 -15.30 13.45
CA PHE A 224 -7.00 -14.88 12.35
C PHE A 224 -7.36 -16.06 11.44
N ASP A 225 -8.65 -16.22 11.13
CA ASP A 225 -9.14 -17.24 10.20
C ASP A 225 -9.03 -16.78 8.73
N TYR A 226 -7.95 -17.21 8.08
CA TYR A 226 -7.73 -16.96 6.65
C TYR A 226 -8.63 -17.77 5.71
N SER A 227 -9.53 -18.64 6.22
CA SER A 227 -10.45 -19.41 5.37
C SER A 227 -11.61 -18.58 4.82
N GLN A 228 -11.88 -17.41 5.41
CA GLN A 228 -12.98 -16.50 5.02
C GLN A 228 -12.57 -15.60 3.84
N VAL A 229 -12.27 -16.20 2.69
CA VAL A 229 -11.89 -15.50 1.46
C VAL A 229 -12.78 -15.91 0.28
N ASP A 230 -13.21 -14.92 -0.51
CA ASP A 230 -14.10 -15.16 -1.66
C ASP A 230 -13.40 -15.98 -2.75
N SER A 231 -12.24 -15.50 -3.21
CA SER A 231 -11.44 -16.17 -4.23
C SER A 231 -9.98 -15.74 -4.19
N LEU A 232 -9.10 -16.72 -4.36
CA LEU A 232 -7.67 -16.54 -4.51
C LEU A 232 -7.18 -17.09 -5.84
N GLN A 233 -6.01 -16.66 -6.28
CA GLN A 233 -5.26 -17.24 -7.38
C GLN A 233 -3.81 -17.48 -6.97
N ARG A 234 -3.19 -18.52 -7.50
CA ARG A 234 -1.78 -18.81 -7.22
C ARG A 234 -0.88 -17.79 -7.92
N TYR A 235 0.06 -17.22 -7.19
CA TYR A 235 1.11 -16.38 -7.72
C TYR A 235 2.19 -17.24 -8.36
N THR A 236 2.53 -16.94 -9.61
CA THR A 236 3.54 -17.68 -10.40
C THR A 236 4.73 -16.81 -10.80
N GLY A 237 4.77 -15.55 -10.35
CA GLY A 237 5.88 -14.65 -10.58
C GLY A 237 6.95 -14.73 -9.50
N THR A 238 7.86 -13.77 -9.50
CA THR A 238 8.93 -13.62 -8.50
C THR A 238 8.60 -12.54 -7.49
N HIS A 239 9.05 -12.73 -6.24
CA HIS A 239 8.99 -11.68 -5.25
C HIS A 239 10.19 -10.73 -5.39
N PRO A 240 10.05 -9.45 -4.97
CA PRO A 240 11.17 -8.52 -4.94
C PRO A 240 12.32 -9.07 -4.11
N GLN A 241 13.56 -8.84 -4.54
CA GLN A 241 14.76 -9.35 -3.85
C GLN A 241 14.77 -9.01 -2.34
N VAL A 242 14.32 -7.81 -1.98
CA VAL A 242 14.24 -7.33 -0.59
C VAL A 242 13.33 -8.18 0.29
N MET A 243 12.33 -8.85 -0.28
CA MET A 243 11.37 -9.69 0.45
C MET A 243 11.87 -11.12 0.69
N LEU A 244 12.88 -11.60 -0.05
CA LEU A 244 13.24 -13.02 -0.05
C LEU A 244 13.67 -13.55 1.33
N ALA A 245 14.39 -12.74 2.10
CA ALA A 245 14.80 -13.11 3.46
C ALA A 245 13.59 -13.35 4.36
N ARG A 246 12.64 -12.42 4.36
CA ARG A 246 11.38 -12.51 5.12
C ARG A 246 10.54 -13.71 4.71
N ILE A 247 10.40 -13.93 3.39
CA ILE A 247 9.66 -15.08 2.83
C ILE A 247 10.30 -16.39 3.31
N LYS A 248 11.63 -16.49 3.28
CA LYS A 248 12.35 -17.69 3.74
C LYS A 248 12.18 -17.96 5.23
N THR A 249 12.01 -16.93 6.04
CA THR A 249 11.79 -17.05 7.49
C THR A 249 10.32 -17.28 7.86
N GLN A 250 9.40 -17.35 6.88
CA GLN A 250 8.00 -17.67 7.14
C GLN A 250 7.90 -19.02 7.87
N ASN A 251 7.20 -19.01 9.00
CA ASN A 251 7.05 -20.18 9.87
C ASN A 251 5.59 -20.66 10.01
N TRP A 252 4.64 -20.06 9.28
CA TRP A 252 3.27 -20.55 9.21
C TRP A 252 2.99 -21.12 7.81
N GLN A 253 2.08 -22.09 7.73
CA GLN A 253 1.62 -22.64 6.46
C GLN A 253 0.19 -22.17 6.22
N TYR A 254 -0.07 -21.71 5.00
CA TYR A 254 -1.41 -21.44 4.51
C TYR A 254 -1.51 -22.03 3.12
N GLU A 255 -2.43 -22.97 2.94
CA GLU A 255 -2.75 -23.57 1.66
C GLU A 255 -4.23 -23.35 1.38
N HIS A 256 -4.52 -22.76 0.22
CA HIS A 256 -5.89 -22.52 -0.22
C HIS A 256 -6.29 -23.52 -1.29
N ASP A 257 -7.37 -24.25 -1.01
CA ASP A 257 -8.04 -25.11 -1.99
C ASP A 257 -8.83 -24.25 -2.98
N MET A 258 -8.25 -24.08 -4.18
CA MET A 258 -8.82 -23.28 -5.28
C MET A 258 -10.24 -23.73 -5.68
N SER A 259 -10.63 -24.99 -5.43
CA SER A 259 -11.99 -25.48 -5.69
C SER A 259 -13.04 -24.82 -4.79
N ARG A 260 -12.62 -24.22 -3.67
CA ARG A 260 -13.47 -23.50 -2.72
C ARG A 260 -13.68 -22.03 -3.07
N ASN A 261 -13.12 -21.55 -4.19
CA ASN A 261 -13.39 -20.19 -4.65
C ASN A 261 -14.89 -19.99 -4.91
N ARG A 262 -15.50 -19.08 -4.17
CA ARG A 262 -16.93 -18.74 -4.28
C ARG A 262 -17.09 -17.41 -4.99
N TYR A 263 -17.39 -17.48 -6.28
CA TYR A 263 -17.81 -16.30 -7.02
C TYR A 263 -19.33 -16.16 -6.96
N ARG A 264 -19.82 -15.03 -6.45
CA ARG A 264 -21.25 -14.71 -6.62
C ARG A 264 -21.53 -14.58 -8.13
N ARG A 265 -22.72 -14.96 -8.60
CA ARG A 265 -23.07 -14.90 -10.04
C ARG A 265 -22.79 -13.53 -10.67
N LYS A 266 -23.07 -12.46 -9.91
CA LYS A 266 -22.75 -11.07 -10.30
C LYS A 266 -21.24 -10.85 -10.55
N ASP A 267 -20.39 -11.48 -9.76
CA ASP A 267 -18.94 -11.33 -9.83
C ASP A 267 -18.38 -12.19 -10.97
N GLN A 268 -18.95 -13.35 -11.26
CA GLN A 268 -18.63 -14.14 -12.46
C GLN A 268 -18.90 -13.35 -13.75
N LEU A 269 -20.04 -12.66 -13.84
CA LEU A 269 -20.36 -11.81 -14.99
C LEU A 269 -19.37 -10.65 -15.11
N LYS A 270 -19.04 -9.97 -13.99
CA LYS A 270 -18.03 -8.91 -13.97
C LYS A 270 -16.66 -9.42 -14.44
N HIS A 271 -16.25 -10.61 -13.99
CA HIS A 271 -15.01 -11.24 -14.43
C HIS A 271 -15.01 -11.56 -15.92
N LEU A 272 -16.12 -12.05 -16.46
CA LEU A 272 -16.23 -12.32 -17.89
C LEU A 272 -16.12 -11.02 -18.70
N VAL A 273 -16.84 -9.97 -18.31
CA VAL A 273 -16.76 -8.65 -18.94
C VAL A 273 -15.33 -8.12 -18.87
N GLU A 274 -14.66 -8.23 -17.73
CA GLU A 274 -13.26 -7.82 -17.57
C GLU A 274 -12.32 -8.61 -18.48
N LYS A 275 -12.44 -9.94 -18.53
CA LYS A 275 -11.59 -10.78 -19.40
C LYS A 275 -11.75 -10.44 -20.87
N LEU A 276 -12.98 -10.11 -21.31
CA LEU A 276 -13.28 -9.80 -22.70
C LEU A 276 -12.92 -8.36 -23.10
N THR A 277 -13.06 -7.40 -22.18
CA THR A 277 -13.00 -5.96 -22.52
C THR A 277 -11.92 -5.18 -21.78
N GLY A 278 -11.29 -5.77 -20.76
CA GLY A 278 -10.42 -5.07 -19.80
C GLY A 278 -11.17 -4.12 -18.85
N TYR A 279 -12.47 -3.90 -19.06
CA TYR A 279 -13.32 -3.05 -18.23
C TYR A 279 -13.92 -3.84 -17.06
N ARG A 280 -13.76 -3.31 -15.83
CA ARG A 280 -14.32 -3.90 -14.61
C ARG A 280 -15.50 -3.03 -14.13
N PRO A 281 -16.76 -3.49 -14.29
CA PRO A 281 -17.94 -2.71 -13.89
C PRO A 281 -17.99 -2.45 -12.38
N GLY A 282 -18.18 -1.18 -12.01
CA GLY A 282 -18.25 -0.75 -10.60
C GLY A 282 -16.89 -0.70 -9.89
N GLU A 283 -15.78 -0.77 -10.63
CA GLU A 283 -14.44 -0.59 -10.10
C GLU A 283 -14.28 0.80 -9.48
N TYR A 284 -13.74 0.85 -8.26
CA TYR A 284 -13.33 2.09 -7.64
C TYR A 284 -12.26 2.79 -8.49
N ARG A 285 -12.51 4.06 -8.84
CA ARG A 285 -11.59 4.88 -9.66
C ARG A 285 -11.43 6.27 -9.08
N ASN A 286 -10.30 6.48 -8.40
CA ASN A 286 -9.94 7.75 -7.77
C ASN A 286 -9.15 8.72 -8.67
N TYR A 287 -9.20 8.53 -9.99
CA TYR A 287 -8.34 9.25 -10.93
C TYR A 287 -9.02 9.46 -12.30
N LYS A 288 -8.43 10.33 -13.12
CA LYS A 288 -8.73 10.51 -14.54
C LYS A 288 -7.53 10.03 -15.36
N LEU A 289 -7.71 8.98 -16.18
CA LEU A 289 -6.68 8.56 -17.14
C LEU A 289 -6.66 9.57 -18.30
N VAL A 290 -5.48 10.11 -18.59
CA VAL A 290 -5.26 11.09 -19.68
C VAL A 290 -4.11 10.70 -20.57
#